data_AF-A0A967CQA5-F1
#
_entry.id   AF-A0A967CQA5-F1
#
_cell.length_a   1.000
_cell.length_b   1.000
_cell.length_c   1.000
_cell.angle_alpha   90.00
_cell.angle_beta   90.00
_cell.angle_gamma   90.00
#
_symmetry.space_group_name_H-M   'P 1'
#
loop_
_entity.id
_entity.type
_entity.pdbx_description
1 polymer ?
#
loop_
_entity_poly.entity_id
_entity_poly.type
_entity_poly.pdbx_seq_one_letter_code
_entity_poly.pdbx_strand_id
1 'polypeptide(L)'
;MDETTKQLLLELVGGRDYDPDTLKRKYAQERGGRLRPEGSAQYVATKGLFKNFSRDPWVPVGFKREPINQHTEVIIVGGGLGGLEAGARLHEAGCRDIRVIDIAGDFGGTWYWNRYPGLMCDIEAYIYLPMLEELAYAPKHRYSYGPELLDVCQRIGRRYGLYDKALFQTTISTARWDDAQSRWNIETNWGDRLTCDMFLLACGRQSLPKLPSLPGIDKFAGHAFHTSRWDYVYTGGDEYGSLTGLADKRVAVIGTGATALQVVPAVAKYAKELLVFQRTPSTVNVRGQRETPPDHVDLTRPGWQRERRFNFQSLLSGIAQNRDHVNDSWTQFTAALAPPKAEVVAAKLGR
;
A
#
# COMPACT_ATOMS: atom_id res chain seq x y z
N MET A 1 39.28 -4.49 5.61
CA MET A 1 38.68 -5.44 6.55
C MET A 1 39.82 -6.27 7.09
N ASP A 2 40.00 -6.33 8.42
CA ASP A 2 41.08 -7.13 9.00
C ASP A 2 40.83 -8.64 8.79
N GLU A 3 41.91 -9.42 8.87
CA GLU A 3 41.88 -10.85 8.56
C GLU A 3 41.00 -11.64 9.54
N THR A 4 40.88 -11.15 10.78
CA THR A 4 40.01 -11.71 11.81
C THR A 4 38.54 -11.61 11.43
N THR A 5 38.10 -10.44 10.93
CA THR A 5 36.73 -10.21 10.46
C THR A 5 36.42 -11.08 9.24
N LYS A 6 37.39 -11.26 8.35
CA LYS A 6 37.27 -12.09 7.15
C LYS A 6 37.14 -13.57 7.49
N GLN A 7 37.92 -14.06 8.46
CA GLN A 7 37.85 -15.44 8.97
C GLN A 7 36.49 -15.72 9.64
N LEU A 8 36.02 -14.80 10.48
CA LEU A 8 34.72 -14.90 11.15
C LEU A 8 33.56 -14.94 10.13
N LEU A 9 33.65 -14.14 9.07
CA LEU A 9 32.69 -14.17 7.97
C LEU A 9 32.71 -15.54 7.27
N LEU A 10 33.88 -16.06 6.89
CA LEU A 10 34.00 -17.38 6.24
C LEU A 10 33.41 -18.53 7.08
N GLU A 11 33.62 -18.50 8.39
CA GLU A 11 33.02 -19.45 9.34
C GLU A 11 31.49 -19.27 9.47
N LEU A 12 30.98 -18.05 9.33
CA LEU A 12 29.55 -17.75 9.39
C LEU A 12 28.78 -18.12 8.13
N VAL A 13 29.35 -17.89 6.93
CA VAL A 13 28.69 -18.16 5.63
C VAL A 13 28.94 -19.57 5.08
N GLY A 14 29.76 -20.39 5.74
CA GLY A 14 29.92 -21.81 5.45
C GLY A 14 30.46 -22.06 4.05
N GLY A 15 31.77 -21.90 3.85
CA GLY A 15 32.51 -22.40 2.67
C GLY A 15 32.05 -21.90 1.30
N ARG A 16 31.13 -20.92 1.23
CA ARG A 16 30.81 -20.23 -0.03
C ARG A 16 31.85 -19.14 -0.25
N ASP A 17 32.21 -18.96 -1.52
CA ASP A 17 33.13 -17.93 -2.01
C ASP A 17 32.52 -16.53 -1.77
N TYR A 18 32.54 -16.08 -0.53
CA TYR A 18 31.96 -14.81 -0.08
C TYR A 18 33.03 -13.72 -0.07
N ASP A 19 33.06 -12.94 -1.14
CA ASP A 19 33.85 -11.71 -1.22
C ASP A 19 32.91 -10.48 -1.10
N PRO A 20 32.87 -9.82 0.07
CA PRO A 20 32.01 -8.66 0.29
C PRO A 20 32.40 -7.47 -0.59
N ASP A 21 33.66 -7.34 -1.01
CA ASP A 21 34.10 -6.23 -1.84
C ASP A 21 33.71 -6.47 -3.31
N THR A 22 33.73 -7.71 -3.78
CA THR A 22 33.12 -8.09 -5.06
C THR A 22 31.60 -7.83 -5.06
N LEU A 23 30.89 -8.17 -3.98
CA LEU A 23 29.45 -7.88 -3.87
C LEU A 23 29.16 -6.36 -3.88
N LYS A 24 29.91 -5.57 -3.12
CA LYS A 24 29.79 -4.10 -3.12
C LYS A 24 30.07 -3.50 -4.49
N ARG A 25 31.10 -3.98 -5.20
CA ARG A 25 31.41 -3.54 -6.57
C ARG A 25 30.26 -3.85 -7.52
N LYS A 26 29.67 -5.04 -7.43
CA LYS A 26 28.49 -5.39 -8.22
C LYS A 26 27.30 -4.48 -7.91
N TYR A 27 26.99 -4.24 -6.64
CA TYR A 27 25.92 -3.30 -6.25
C TYR A 27 26.17 -1.87 -6.73
N ALA A 28 27.42 -1.40 -6.69
CA ALA A 28 27.79 -0.09 -7.20
C ALA A 28 27.63 0.00 -8.73
N GLN A 29 28.02 -1.06 -9.47
CA GLN A 29 27.84 -1.15 -10.92
C GLN A 29 26.35 -1.10 -11.30
N GLU A 30 25.51 -1.94 -10.68
CA GLU A 30 24.06 -1.95 -10.94
C GLU A 30 23.41 -0.61 -10.56
N ARG A 31 23.87 0.03 -9.47
CA ARG A 31 23.43 1.39 -9.11
C ARG A 31 23.84 2.40 -10.18
N GLY A 32 25.07 2.34 -10.68
CA GLY A 32 25.60 3.26 -11.69
C GLY A 32 24.75 3.28 -12.97
N GLY A 33 24.34 2.11 -13.48
CA GLY A 33 23.55 2.00 -14.71
C GLY A 33 22.16 2.65 -14.66
N ARG A 34 21.61 2.86 -13.45
CA ARG A 34 20.27 3.43 -13.22
C ARG A 34 20.27 4.87 -12.69
N LEU A 35 21.43 5.46 -12.42
CA LEU A 35 21.49 6.88 -12.06
C LEU A 35 21.03 7.73 -13.24
N ARG A 36 20.19 8.72 -12.96
CA ARG A 36 19.60 9.63 -13.94
C ARG A 36 19.71 11.05 -13.40
N PRO A 37 20.42 11.96 -14.07
CA PRO A 37 20.63 13.33 -13.58
C PRO A 37 19.31 14.10 -13.41
N GLU A 38 18.28 13.72 -14.17
CA GLU A 38 16.94 14.31 -14.12
C GLU A 38 16.20 13.99 -12.80
N GLY A 39 16.65 12.99 -12.02
CA GLY A 39 16.05 12.63 -10.74
C GLY A 39 14.55 12.33 -10.88
N SER A 40 13.70 13.01 -10.11
CA SER A 40 12.24 12.83 -10.19
C SER A 40 11.62 13.31 -11.49
N ALA A 41 12.28 14.17 -12.28
CA ALA A 41 11.77 14.68 -13.55
C ALA A 41 11.73 13.61 -14.66
N GLN A 42 12.29 12.42 -14.42
CA GLN A 42 12.14 11.26 -15.30
C GLN A 42 10.70 10.67 -15.32
N TYR A 43 9.78 11.22 -14.51
CA TYR A 43 8.38 10.82 -14.48
C TYR A 43 7.48 12.03 -14.78
N VAL A 44 6.34 11.76 -15.39
CA VAL A 44 5.29 12.75 -15.66
C VAL A 44 4.07 12.46 -14.80
N ALA A 45 3.44 13.54 -14.32
CA ALA A 45 2.18 13.45 -13.60
C ALA A 45 1.03 13.07 -14.55
N THR A 46 0.03 12.39 -14.02
CA THR A 46 -1.21 12.01 -14.75
C THR A 46 -2.19 13.19 -14.85
N LYS A 47 -1.72 14.28 -15.47
CA LYS A 47 -2.45 15.53 -15.73
C LYS A 47 -2.37 15.88 -17.22
N GLY A 48 -3.16 16.86 -17.67
CA GLY A 48 -3.15 17.33 -19.06
C GLY A 48 -3.43 16.20 -20.04
N LEU A 49 -2.47 15.92 -20.93
CA LEU A 49 -2.55 14.83 -21.93
C LEU A 49 -2.75 13.44 -21.30
N PHE A 50 -2.24 13.23 -20.08
CA PHE A 50 -2.32 11.95 -19.36
C PHE A 50 -3.42 11.90 -18.30
N LYS A 51 -4.37 12.84 -18.31
CA LYS A 51 -5.45 12.90 -17.30
C LYS A 51 -6.30 11.63 -17.23
N ASN A 52 -6.41 10.88 -18.32
CA ASN A 52 -7.20 9.64 -18.34
C ASN A 52 -6.60 8.55 -17.45
N PHE A 53 -5.29 8.59 -17.17
CA PHE A 53 -4.61 7.64 -16.28
C PHE A 53 -4.89 7.88 -14.79
N SER A 54 -5.51 9.01 -14.42
CA SER A 54 -5.89 9.32 -13.03
C SER A 54 -7.39 9.27 -12.79
N ARG A 55 -8.22 9.14 -13.84
CA ARG A 55 -9.68 9.03 -13.75
C ARG A 55 -10.07 7.83 -12.88
N ASP A 56 -11.10 8.02 -12.06
CA ASP A 56 -11.71 6.95 -11.27
C ASP A 56 -12.57 6.01 -12.15
N PRO A 57 -12.21 4.72 -12.29
CA PRO A 57 -12.99 3.77 -13.05
C PRO A 57 -14.13 3.14 -12.24
N TRP A 58 -14.22 3.37 -10.93
CA TRP A 58 -15.17 2.72 -10.03
C TRP A 58 -16.46 3.49 -9.83
N VAL A 59 -16.52 4.74 -10.30
CA VAL A 59 -17.70 5.60 -10.22
C VAL A 59 -18.33 5.85 -11.60
N PRO A 60 -19.65 6.07 -11.65
CA PRO A 60 -20.30 6.59 -12.84
C PRO A 60 -19.70 7.93 -13.29
N VAL A 61 -19.70 8.18 -14.59
CA VAL A 61 -19.29 9.47 -15.15
C VAL A 61 -20.34 10.53 -14.84
N GLY A 62 -19.88 11.76 -14.58
CA GLY A 62 -20.76 12.92 -14.49
C GLY A 62 -21.37 13.15 -13.11
N PHE A 63 -20.73 12.66 -12.05
CA PHE A 63 -21.07 13.05 -10.69
C PHE A 63 -21.15 14.57 -10.56
N LYS A 64 -22.23 15.05 -9.95
CA LYS A 64 -22.46 16.45 -9.60
C LYS A 64 -23.17 16.50 -8.26
N ARG A 65 -22.87 17.53 -7.48
CA ARG A 65 -23.60 17.89 -6.28
C ARG A 65 -23.59 19.40 -6.11
N GLU A 66 -24.55 19.90 -5.34
CA GLU A 66 -24.56 21.31 -4.96
C GLU A 66 -23.38 21.63 -4.01
N PRO A 67 -22.84 22.86 -4.07
CA PRO A 67 -21.88 23.33 -3.09
C PRO A 67 -22.49 23.33 -1.69
N ILE A 68 -21.68 23.06 -0.69
CA ILE A 68 -22.09 23.14 0.71
C ILE A 68 -21.31 24.23 1.46
N ASN A 69 -22.03 24.93 2.34
CA ASN A 69 -21.46 25.92 3.24
C ASN A 69 -21.83 25.55 4.67
N GLN A 70 -20.91 24.90 5.37
CA GLN A 70 -21.16 24.33 6.69
C GLN A 70 -19.89 24.36 7.54
N HIS A 71 -20.09 24.54 8.83
CA HIS A 71 -19.09 24.28 9.84
C HIS A 71 -19.10 22.79 10.24
N THR A 72 -17.94 22.24 10.61
CA THR A 72 -17.78 20.89 11.15
C THR A 72 -16.66 20.93 12.17
N GLU A 73 -16.82 20.33 13.34
CA GLU A 73 -15.77 20.31 14.38
C GLU A 73 -14.43 19.78 13.84
N VAL A 74 -14.46 18.61 13.17
CA VAL A 74 -13.26 17.99 12.57
C VAL A 74 -13.45 17.67 11.09
N ILE A 75 -12.53 18.14 10.26
CA ILE A 75 -12.39 17.70 8.87
C ILE A 75 -11.14 16.84 8.71
N ILE A 76 -11.33 15.62 8.20
CA ILE A 76 -10.28 14.65 7.87
C ILE A 76 -10.12 14.58 6.36
N VAL A 77 -8.90 14.78 5.87
CA VAL A 77 -8.56 14.62 4.44
C VAL A 77 -8.04 13.22 4.19
N GLY A 78 -8.79 12.45 3.40
CA GLY A 78 -8.48 11.07 3.05
C GLY A 78 -9.36 10.07 3.81
N GLY A 79 -10.08 9.25 3.06
CA GLY A 79 -10.92 8.14 3.48
C GLY A 79 -10.22 6.78 3.40
N GLY A 80 -8.88 6.75 3.45
CA GLY A 80 -8.11 5.52 3.61
C GLY A 80 -7.98 5.09 5.07
N LEU A 81 -7.24 4.00 5.33
CA LEU A 81 -7.06 3.43 6.67
C LEU A 81 -6.69 4.47 7.75
N GLY A 82 -5.76 5.40 7.44
CA GLY A 82 -5.36 6.43 8.40
C GLY A 82 -6.48 7.41 8.77
N GLY A 83 -7.30 7.81 7.80
CA GLY A 83 -8.43 8.71 8.06
C GLY A 83 -9.61 7.98 8.73
N LEU A 84 -9.83 6.71 8.36
CA LEU A 84 -10.80 5.84 9.01
C LEU A 84 -10.44 5.58 10.47
N GLU A 85 -9.19 5.26 10.78
CA GLU A 85 -8.73 5.05 12.15
C GLU A 85 -8.78 6.36 12.95
N ALA A 86 -8.35 7.49 12.38
CA ALA A 86 -8.48 8.80 13.03
C ALA A 86 -9.95 9.13 13.34
N GLY A 87 -10.85 8.97 12.37
CA GLY A 87 -12.28 9.21 12.55
C GLY A 87 -12.90 8.28 13.60
N ALA A 88 -12.52 7.00 13.60
CA ALA A 88 -12.99 6.03 14.58
C ALA A 88 -12.50 6.37 16.01
N ARG A 89 -11.22 6.75 16.18
CA ARG A 89 -10.68 7.15 17.50
C ARG A 89 -11.29 8.45 18.01
N LEU A 90 -11.54 9.42 17.14
CA LEU A 90 -12.27 10.64 17.49
C LEU A 90 -13.71 10.32 17.92
N HIS A 91 -14.38 9.41 17.20
CA HIS A 91 -15.68 8.90 17.60
C HIS A 91 -15.61 8.22 18.98
N GLU A 92 -14.65 7.34 19.25
CA GLU A 92 -14.50 6.74 20.58
C GLU A 92 -14.24 7.77 21.68
N ALA A 93 -13.55 8.86 21.37
CA ALA A 93 -13.31 9.98 22.27
C ALA A 93 -14.52 10.92 22.48
N GLY A 94 -15.64 10.67 21.81
CA GLY A 94 -16.89 11.45 21.95
C GLY A 94 -17.10 12.55 20.90
N CYS A 95 -16.15 12.78 20.00
CA CYS A 95 -16.34 13.69 18.87
C CYS A 95 -17.27 13.03 17.83
N ARG A 96 -18.42 13.65 17.56
CA ARG A 96 -19.44 13.12 16.64
C ARG A 96 -19.52 13.92 15.34
N ASP A 97 -19.05 15.16 15.35
CA ASP A 97 -19.12 16.05 14.20
C ASP A 97 -17.85 15.94 13.33
N ILE A 98 -17.78 14.84 12.58
CA ILE A 98 -16.61 14.49 11.76
C ILE A 98 -17.02 14.45 10.30
N ARG A 99 -16.25 15.14 9.44
CA ARG A 99 -16.38 15.07 7.97
C ARG A 99 -15.11 14.52 7.37
N VAL A 100 -15.23 13.44 6.60
CA VAL A 100 -14.13 12.93 5.78
C VAL A 100 -14.27 13.43 4.35
N ILE A 101 -13.19 13.95 3.77
CA ILE A 101 -13.17 14.42 2.37
C ILE A 101 -12.14 13.59 1.61
N ASP A 102 -12.55 12.97 0.50
CA ASP A 102 -11.67 12.21 -0.38
C ASP A 102 -12.00 12.46 -1.86
N ILE A 103 -10.97 12.35 -2.69
CA ILE A 103 -11.08 12.34 -4.15
C ILE A 103 -11.64 11.02 -4.69
N ALA A 104 -11.55 9.94 -3.90
CA ALA A 104 -12.16 8.65 -4.18
C ALA A 104 -13.68 8.73 -4.14
N GLY A 105 -14.35 7.82 -4.85
CA GLY A 105 -15.80 7.64 -4.81
C GLY A 105 -16.35 6.94 -3.57
N ASP A 106 -15.48 6.34 -2.75
CA ASP A 106 -15.87 5.64 -1.52
C ASP A 106 -14.65 5.52 -0.56
N PHE A 107 -14.87 5.03 0.65
CA PHE A 107 -13.80 4.71 1.60
C PHE A 107 -12.91 3.56 1.10
N GLY A 108 -11.67 3.58 1.56
CA GLY A 108 -10.66 2.55 1.29
C GLY A 108 -9.30 3.10 0.90
N GLY A 109 -9.25 4.33 0.40
CA GLY A 109 -8.00 4.98 -0.03
C GLY A 109 -7.23 4.09 -1.02
N THR A 110 -6.04 3.61 -0.65
CA THR A 110 -5.27 2.65 -1.45
C THR A 110 -6.11 1.46 -1.92
N TRP A 111 -6.94 0.89 -1.04
CA TRP A 111 -7.76 -0.30 -1.31
C TRP A 111 -9.03 0.01 -2.11
N TYR A 112 -9.44 1.28 -2.14
CA TYR A 112 -10.47 1.74 -3.07
C TYR A 112 -9.91 1.87 -4.48
N TRP A 113 -8.76 2.52 -4.62
CA TRP A 113 -8.18 2.84 -5.92
C TRP A 113 -7.63 1.62 -6.64
N ASN A 114 -6.83 0.82 -5.94
CA ASN A 114 -6.18 -0.35 -6.51
C ASN A 114 -7.15 -1.52 -6.41
N ARG A 115 -7.58 -2.02 -7.56
CA ARG A 115 -8.42 -3.22 -7.69
C ARG A 115 -7.94 -4.04 -8.89
N TYR A 116 -6.63 -4.18 -9.05
CA TYR A 116 -6.05 -4.98 -10.12
C TYR A 116 -6.10 -6.47 -9.73
N PRO A 117 -6.11 -7.40 -10.71
CA PRO A 117 -6.29 -8.81 -10.43
C PRO A 117 -5.12 -9.37 -9.60
N GLY A 118 -5.46 -10.12 -8.55
CA GLY A 118 -4.47 -10.70 -7.63
C GLY A 118 -3.91 -9.73 -6.58
N LEU A 119 -4.50 -8.53 -6.45
CA LEU A 119 -4.11 -7.58 -5.40
C LEU A 119 -4.21 -8.21 -4.01
N MET A 120 -3.14 -8.12 -3.24
CA MET A 120 -3.09 -8.52 -1.83
C MET A 120 -2.17 -7.60 -1.02
N CYS A 121 -2.42 -7.49 0.30
CA CYS A 121 -1.45 -6.85 1.20
C CYS A 121 -0.18 -7.71 1.32
N ASP A 122 0.98 -7.07 1.49
CA ASP A 122 2.28 -7.74 1.61
C ASP A 122 2.76 -7.93 3.06
N ILE A 123 1.96 -7.44 4.01
CA ILE A 123 2.09 -7.65 5.46
C ILE A 123 0.95 -8.58 5.88
N GLU A 124 1.17 -9.44 6.89
CA GLU A 124 0.12 -10.33 7.40
C GLU A 124 -1.12 -9.52 7.81
N ALA A 125 -2.30 -9.96 7.37
CA ALA A 125 -3.57 -9.26 7.55
C ALA A 125 -3.87 -8.94 9.02
N TYR A 126 -3.52 -9.85 9.94
CA TYR A 126 -3.72 -9.72 11.38
C TYR A 126 -2.99 -8.53 12.02
N ILE A 127 -1.89 -8.07 11.41
CA ILE A 127 -1.14 -6.89 11.87
C ILE A 127 -1.28 -5.70 10.92
N TYR A 128 -1.78 -5.92 9.70
CA TYR A 128 -1.98 -4.90 8.68
C TYR A 128 -3.33 -4.19 8.78
N LEU A 129 -4.43 -4.96 8.85
CA LEU A 129 -5.77 -4.41 8.93
C LEU A 129 -5.98 -3.77 10.30
N PRO A 130 -6.46 -2.51 10.39
CA PRO A 130 -6.72 -1.89 11.66
C PRO A 130 -8.05 -2.39 12.23
N MET A 131 -8.21 -2.18 13.53
CA MET A 131 -9.48 -2.34 14.24
C MET A 131 -10.09 -3.75 14.20
N LEU A 132 -9.28 -4.80 14.10
CA LEU A 132 -9.80 -6.17 14.01
C LEU A 132 -10.50 -6.61 15.30
N GLU A 133 -10.02 -6.14 16.46
CA GLU A 133 -10.65 -6.35 17.77
C GLU A 133 -12.01 -5.66 17.83
N GLU A 134 -12.07 -4.38 17.48
CA GLU A 134 -13.26 -3.54 17.55
C GLU A 134 -14.36 -3.99 16.56
N LEU A 135 -13.97 -4.64 15.46
CA LEU A 135 -14.87 -5.23 14.47
C LEU A 135 -15.21 -6.70 14.73
N ALA A 136 -14.57 -7.34 15.71
CA ALA A 136 -14.61 -8.79 15.92
C ALA A 136 -14.38 -9.57 14.60
N TYR A 137 -13.38 -9.16 13.82
CA TYR A 137 -13.13 -9.67 12.47
C TYR A 137 -11.87 -10.54 12.39
N ALA A 138 -12.02 -11.76 11.88
CA ALA A 138 -10.91 -12.63 11.47
C ALA A 138 -10.67 -12.50 9.95
N PRO A 139 -9.49 -12.03 9.51
CA PRO A 139 -9.07 -12.12 8.12
C PRO A 139 -9.11 -13.56 7.57
N LYS A 140 -9.69 -13.74 6.40
CA LYS A 140 -9.89 -15.06 5.76
C LYS A 140 -8.58 -15.73 5.34
N HIS A 141 -7.59 -14.92 4.99
CA HIS A 141 -6.28 -15.37 4.57
C HIS A 141 -5.19 -14.71 5.39
N ARG A 142 -4.02 -15.33 5.42
CA ARG A 142 -2.82 -14.74 6.03
C ARG A 142 -2.48 -13.38 5.42
N TYR A 143 -2.62 -13.25 4.10
CA TYR A 143 -2.51 -11.97 3.39
C TYR A 143 -3.86 -11.68 2.72
N SER A 144 -4.56 -10.64 3.15
CA SER A 144 -5.88 -10.30 2.63
C SER A 144 -5.80 -9.83 1.18
N TYR A 145 -6.75 -10.27 0.38
CA TYR A 145 -6.94 -9.78 -0.99
C TYR A 145 -7.64 -8.43 -1.02
N GLY A 146 -7.48 -7.69 -2.12
CA GLY A 146 -8.07 -6.36 -2.34
C GLY A 146 -9.53 -6.21 -1.90
N PRO A 147 -10.44 -7.12 -2.31
CA PRO A 147 -11.85 -7.03 -1.91
C PRO A 147 -12.08 -7.12 -0.39
N GLU A 148 -11.33 -7.95 0.32
CA GLU A 148 -11.43 -8.05 1.79
C GLU A 148 -10.89 -6.78 2.47
N LEU A 149 -9.79 -6.24 1.96
CA LEU A 149 -9.21 -4.99 2.48
C LEU A 149 -10.18 -3.82 2.32
N LEU A 150 -10.83 -3.71 1.16
CA LEU A 150 -11.84 -2.70 0.88
C LEU A 150 -13.09 -2.88 1.78
N ASP A 151 -13.60 -4.11 1.92
CA ASP A 151 -14.75 -4.39 2.79
C ASP A 151 -14.47 -3.97 4.24
N VAL A 152 -13.30 -4.28 4.79
CA VAL A 152 -12.92 -3.86 6.15
C VAL A 152 -12.89 -2.33 6.27
N CYS A 153 -12.35 -1.62 5.28
CA CYS A 153 -12.38 -0.15 5.28
C CYS A 153 -13.82 0.39 5.37
N GLN A 154 -14.72 -0.16 4.56
CA GLN A 154 -16.11 0.25 4.55
C GLN A 154 -16.85 -0.16 5.83
N ARG A 155 -16.50 -1.30 6.46
CA ARG A 155 -17.02 -1.70 7.77
C ARG A 155 -16.65 -0.69 8.85
N ILE A 156 -15.41 -0.20 8.86
CA ILE A 156 -15.00 0.86 9.80
C ILE A 156 -15.83 2.11 9.55
N GLY A 157 -15.94 2.55 8.29
CA GLY A 157 -16.75 3.71 7.93
C GLY A 157 -18.21 3.61 8.41
N ARG A 158 -18.85 2.43 8.25
CA ARG A 158 -20.21 2.17 8.73
C ARG A 158 -20.30 2.10 10.26
N ARG A 159 -19.37 1.38 10.91
CA ARG A 159 -19.36 1.14 12.36
C ARG A 159 -19.31 2.44 13.16
N TYR A 160 -18.57 3.43 12.67
CA TYR A 160 -18.33 4.70 13.34
C TYR A 160 -19.12 5.88 12.75
N GLY A 161 -20.08 5.63 11.85
CA GLY A 161 -20.94 6.67 11.26
C GLY A 161 -20.19 7.67 10.37
N LEU A 162 -19.04 7.31 9.81
CA LEU A 162 -18.20 8.24 9.05
C LEU A 162 -18.77 8.56 7.66
N TYR A 163 -19.71 7.77 7.17
CA TYR A 163 -20.41 8.04 5.90
C TYR A 163 -21.32 9.27 5.97
N ASP A 164 -21.86 9.60 7.14
CA ASP A 164 -22.96 10.57 7.29
C ASP A 164 -22.62 11.97 6.76
N LYS A 165 -21.35 12.38 6.90
CA LYS A 165 -20.85 13.68 6.43
C LYS A 165 -19.74 13.58 5.40
N ALA A 166 -19.47 12.38 4.87
CA ALA A 166 -18.39 12.16 3.93
C ALA A 166 -18.63 12.91 2.61
N LEU A 167 -17.57 13.53 2.07
CA LEU A 167 -17.55 14.13 0.75
C LEU A 167 -16.58 13.38 -0.15
N PHE A 168 -17.13 12.45 -0.92
CA PHE A 168 -16.41 11.72 -1.96
C PHE A 168 -16.32 12.52 -3.25
N GLN A 169 -15.48 12.07 -4.18
CA GLN A 169 -15.22 12.72 -5.47
C GLN A 169 -14.92 14.22 -5.31
N THR A 170 -14.28 14.61 -4.19
CA THR A 170 -14.09 15.99 -3.77
C THR A 170 -12.61 16.26 -3.53
N THR A 171 -12.06 17.22 -4.27
CA THR A 171 -10.69 17.72 -4.13
C THR A 171 -10.72 19.03 -3.35
N ILE A 172 -9.99 19.09 -2.23
CA ILE A 172 -9.73 20.36 -1.53
C ILE A 172 -8.76 21.18 -2.39
N SER A 173 -9.17 22.38 -2.75
CA SER A 173 -8.36 23.33 -3.53
C SER A 173 -7.57 24.27 -2.63
N THR A 174 -8.10 24.60 -1.45
CA THR A 174 -7.48 25.52 -0.49
C THR A 174 -7.88 25.16 0.94
N ALA A 175 -6.93 25.28 1.87
CA ALA A 175 -7.17 25.27 3.31
C ALA A 175 -6.34 26.40 3.93
N ARG A 176 -6.97 27.30 4.67
CA ARG A 176 -6.32 28.47 5.29
C ARG A 176 -6.79 28.63 6.72
N TRP A 177 -5.87 28.83 7.64
CA TRP A 177 -6.20 29.23 9.00
C TRP A 177 -6.66 30.68 9.02
N ASP A 178 -7.69 30.97 9.79
CA ASP A 178 -8.22 32.30 10.08
C ASP A 178 -8.03 32.59 11.56
N ASP A 179 -7.09 33.48 11.89
CA ASP A 179 -6.77 33.83 13.27
C ASP A 179 -7.92 34.56 13.98
N ALA A 180 -8.71 35.35 13.25
CA ALA A 180 -9.81 36.12 13.83
C ALA A 180 -10.96 35.22 14.27
N GLN A 181 -11.23 34.16 13.49
CA GLN A 181 -12.27 33.17 13.80
C GLN A 181 -11.73 31.94 14.53
N SER A 182 -10.40 31.79 14.63
CA SER A 182 -9.72 30.61 15.16
C SER A 182 -10.19 29.30 14.52
N ARG A 183 -10.32 29.32 13.18
CA ARG A 183 -10.86 28.21 12.38
C ARG A 183 -10.13 28.04 11.07
N TRP A 184 -10.19 26.84 10.52
CA TRP A 184 -9.78 26.57 9.14
C TRP A 184 -10.91 26.91 8.17
N ASN A 185 -10.59 27.64 7.11
CA ASN A 185 -11.43 27.88 5.94
C ASN A 185 -10.98 26.96 4.80
N ILE A 186 -11.90 26.14 4.28
CA ILE A 186 -11.62 25.10 3.28
C ILE A 186 -12.50 25.33 2.06
N GLU A 187 -11.87 25.32 0.88
CA GLU A 187 -12.54 25.38 -0.41
C GLU A 187 -12.30 24.10 -1.21
N THR A 188 -13.26 23.70 -2.04
CA THR A 188 -13.19 22.50 -2.86
C THR A 188 -13.47 22.78 -4.34
N ASN A 189 -13.21 21.79 -5.19
CA ASN A 189 -13.53 21.84 -6.62
C ASN A 189 -15.05 21.89 -6.93
N TRP A 190 -15.91 21.69 -5.93
CA TRP A 190 -17.37 21.83 -6.06
C TRP A 190 -17.87 23.20 -5.60
N GLY A 191 -16.97 24.11 -5.22
CA GLY A 191 -17.32 25.44 -4.73
C GLY A 191 -17.76 25.45 -3.26
N ASP A 192 -17.48 24.37 -2.52
CA ASP A 192 -17.79 24.34 -1.08
C ASP A 192 -17.01 25.44 -0.35
N ARG A 193 -17.64 25.97 0.71
CA ARG A 193 -17.01 26.87 1.67
C ARG A 193 -17.21 26.29 3.05
N LEU A 194 -16.26 25.46 3.47
CA LEU A 194 -16.33 24.75 4.73
C LEU A 194 -15.49 25.45 5.79
N THR A 195 -15.90 25.30 7.05
CA THR A 195 -15.04 25.67 8.17
C THR A 195 -14.89 24.51 9.15
N CYS A 196 -13.74 24.43 9.83
CA CYS A 196 -13.56 23.49 10.93
C CYS A 196 -12.61 23.98 12.01
N ASP A 197 -12.76 23.44 13.21
CA ASP A 197 -11.88 23.74 14.33
C ASP A 197 -10.58 22.92 14.21
N MET A 198 -10.68 21.64 13.80
CA MET A 198 -9.53 20.77 13.57
C MET A 198 -9.46 20.26 12.14
N PHE A 199 -8.27 20.35 11.54
CA PHE A 199 -7.99 19.89 10.18
C PHE A 199 -6.91 18.80 10.18
N LEU A 200 -7.30 17.57 9.86
CA LEU A 200 -6.45 16.38 9.94
C LEU A 200 -6.09 15.86 8.55
N LEU A 201 -4.80 15.68 8.29
CA LEU A 201 -4.29 15.21 7.00
C LEU A 201 -3.93 13.72 7.04
N ALA A 202 -4.74 12.90 6.37
CA ALA A 202 -4.53 11.46 6.17
C ALA A 202 -4.41 11.12 4.66
N CYS A 203 -3.74 11.97 3.88
CA CYS A 203 -3.72 11.95 2.42
C CYS A 203 -2.97 10.77 1.76
N GLY A 204 -2.32 9.91 2.56
CA GLY A 204 -1.50 8.79 2.08
C GLY A 204 -0.25 9.21 1.28
N ARG A 205 0.52 8.23 0.80
CA ARG A 205 1.79 8.45 0.05
C ARG A 205 1.72 8.06 -1.44
N GLN A 206 0.72 7.29 -1.85
CA GLN A 206 0.70 6.61 -3.16
C GLN A 206 -0.64 6.79 -3.91
N SER A 207 -1.31 7.92 -3.73
CA SER A 207 -2.65 8.17 -4.30
C SER A 207 -2.63 8.65 -5.76
N LEU A 208 -1.52 9.25 -6.22
CA LEU A 208 -1.39 9.82 -7.56
C LEU A 208 -0.49 8.95 -8.45
N PRO A 209 -1.02 8.32 -9.51
CA PRO A 209 -0.21 7.57 -10.45
C PRO A 209 0.73 8.49 -11.23
N LYS A 210 1.91 7.96 -11.58
CA LYS A 210 2.92 8.64 -12.41
C LYS A 210 3.32 7.73 -13.56
N LEU A 211 3.62 8.33 -14.70
CA LEU A 211 4.09 7.60 -15.88
C LEU A 211 5.58 7.88 -16.09
N PRO A 212 6.33 6.94 -16.71
CA PRO A 212 7.69 7.24 -17.12
C PRO A 212 7.68 8.31 -18.23
N SER A 213 8.64 9.22 -18.20
CA SER A 213 8.84 10.23 -19.25
C SER A 213 9.54 9.60 -20.44
N LEU A 214 8.81 8.82 -21.25
CA LEU A 214 9.32 8.17 -22.46
C LEU A 214 8.96 9.00 -23.69
N PRO A 215 9.91 9.36 -24.57
CA PRO A 215 9.61 10.03 -25.83
C PRO A 215 8.58 9.24 -26.65
N GLY A 216 7.47 9.90 -27.01
CA GLY A 216 6.40 9.30 -27.81
C GLY A 216 5.43 8.39 -27.06
N ILE A 217 5.47 8.35 -25.72
CA ILE A 217 4.49 7.58 -24.91
C ILE A 217 3.04 7.99 -25.18
N ASP A 218 2.84 9.26 -25.55
CA ASP A 218 1.56 9.84 -25.96
C ASP A 218 1.07 9.39 -27.34
N LYS A 219 1.97 8.85 -28.16
CA LYS A 219 1.68 8.41 -29.54
C LYS A 219 1.37 6.92 -29.62
N PHE A 220 1.39 6.21 -28.49
CA PHE A 220 1.03 4.79 -28.47
C PHE A 220 -0.44 4.62 -28.88
N ALA A 221 -0.67 3.99 -30.03
CA ALA A 221 -2.01 3.82 -30.60
C ALA A 221 -2.83 2.69 -29.92
N GLY A 222 -2.17 1.85 -29.12
CA GLY A 222 -2.85 0.79 -28.36
C GLY A 222 -3.55 1.32 -27.11
N HIS A 223 -4.38 0.47 -26.51
CA HIS A 223 -5.03 0.79 -25.25
C HIS A 223 -4.02 0.72 -24.09
N ALA A 224 -4.02 1.75 -23.23
CA ALA A 224 -3.11 1.85 -22.09
C ALA A 224 -3.82 2.45 -20.87
N PHE A 225 -3.54 1.89 -19.70
CA PHE A 225 -4.02 2.36 -18.41
C PHE A 225 -2.98 2.07 -17.31
N HIS A 226 -3.13 2.70 -16.16
CA HIS A 226 -2.26 2.47 -15.00
C HIS A 226 -2.89 1.40 -14.09
N THR A 227 -2.09 0.53 -13.48
CA THR A 227 -2.60 -0.58 -12.64
C THR A 227 -3.45 -0.10 -11.45
N SER A 228 -3.21 1.12 -10.95
CA SER A 228 -4.02 1.76 -9.90
C SER A 228 -5.37 2.30 -10.38
N ARG A 229 -5.69 2.19 -11.68
CA ARG A 229 -6.95 2.54 -12.34
C ARG A 229 -7.27 1.44 -13.36
N TRP A 230 -7.39 0.20 -12.86
CA TRP A 230 -7.52 -0.97 -13.71
C TRP A 230 -8.79 -0.91 -14.58
N ASP A 231 -8.66 -1.20 -15.87
CA ASP A 231 -9.78 -1.17 -16.82
C ASP A 231 -10.33 -2.59 -17.07
N TYR A 232 -11.33 -2.99 -16.29
CA TYR A 232 -12.03 -4.27 -16.50
C TYR A 232 -12.97 -4.25 -17.70
N VAL A 233 -13.38 -3.08 -18.20
CA VAL A 233 -14.17 -2.99 -19.43
C VAL A 233 -13.33 -3.46 -20.61
N TYR A 234 -12.06 -3.07 -20.65
CA TYR A 234 -11.12 -3.51 -21.67
C TYR A 234 -10.57 -4.93 -21.42
N THR A 235 -10.16 -5.24 -20.19
CA THR A 235 -9.50 -6.52 -19.89
C THR A 235 -10.47 -7.70 -19.72
N GLY A 236 -11.74 -7.43 -19.43
CA GLY A 236 -12.72 -8.42 -18.98
C GLY A 236 -12.41 -8.93 -17.57
N GLY A 237 -13.36 -9.66 -16.98
CA GLY A 237 -13.18 -10.24 -15.65
C GLY A 237 -13.27 -9.23 -14.51
N ASP A 238 -12.61 -9.54 -13.41
CA ASP A 238 -12.64 -8.79 -12.15
C ASP A 238 -11.37 -8.99 -11.30
N GLU A 239 -11.41 -8.55 -10.04
CA GLU A 239 -10.31 -8.62 -9.06
C GLU A 239 -9.83 -10.06 -8.78
N TYR A 240 -10.65 -11.07 -9.08
CA TYR A 240 -10.34 -12.49 -8.92
C TYR A 240 -9.79 -13.12 -10.19
N GLY A 241 -9.88 -12.45 -11.35
CA GLY A 241 -9.27 -12.86 -12.61
C GLY A 241 -10.24 -12.89 -13.78
N SER A 242 -10.18 -13.94 -14.60
CA SER A 242 -11.00 -14.11 -15.81
C SER A 242 -10.84 -12.99 -16.85
N LEU A 243 -9.59 -12.55 -17.08
CA LEU A 243 -9.23 -11.46 -18.00
C LEU A 243 -9.34 -11.85 -19.48
N THR A 244 -10.48 -12.42 -19.86
CA THR A 244 -10.72 -13.04 -21.17
C THR A 244 -10.64 -12.07 -22.34
N GLY A 245 -10.78 -10.75 -22.10
CA GLY A 245 -10.55 -9.71 -23.10
C GLY A 245 -9.08 -9.61 -23.55
N LEU A 246 -8.16 -10.31 -22.89
CA LEU A 246 -6.75 -10.37 -23.24
C LEU A 246 -6.38 -11.57 -24.14
N ALA A 247 -7.29 -12.49 -24.41
CA ALA A 247 -7.02 -13.78 -25.07
C ALA A 247 -6.32 -13.67 -26.44
N ASP A 248 -6.58 -12.60 -27.19
CA ASP A 248 -5.97 -12.32 -28.50
C ASP A 248 -4.91 -11.20 -28.46
N LYS A 249 -4.63 -10.64 -27.28
CA LYS A 249 -3.81 -9.44 -27.09
C LYS A 249 -2.37 -9.75 -26.75
N ARG A 250 -1.47 -8.94 -27.31
CA ARG A 250 -0.08 -8.81 -26.86
C ARG A 250 -0.03 -7.71 -25.80
N VAL A 251 0.26 -8.07 -24.56
CA VAL A 251 0.19 -7.18 -23.41
C VAL A 251 1.59 -6.80 -22.94
N ALA A 252 1.81 -5.51 -22.68
CA ALA A 252 3.05 -5.00 -22.11
C ALA A 252 2.83 -4.54 -20.66
N VAL A 253 3.64 -5.02 -19.73
CA VAL A 253 3.69 -4.53 -18.34
C VAL A 253 4.99 -3.79 -18.14
N ILE A 254 4.91 -2.49 -17.83
CA ILE A 254 6.09 -1.64 -17.59
C ILE A 254 6.32 -1.50 -16.09
N GLY A 255 7.48 -1.93 -15.64
CA GLY A 255 7.86 -1.92 -14.22
C GLY A 255 7.69 -3.28 -13.56
N THR A 256 8.50 -3.50 -12.53
CA THR A 256 8.70 -4.80 -11.87
C THR A 256 8.62 -4.66 -10.34
N GLY A 257 7.92 -3.65 -9.84
CA GLY A 257 7.64 -3.47 -8.41
C GLY A 257 6.60 -4.45 -7.88
N ALA A 258 6.19 -4.29 -6.61
CA ALA A 258 5.24 -5.18 -5.94
C ALA A 258 3.93 -5.39 -6.74
N THR A 259 3.35 -4.33 -7.31
CA THR A 259 2.17 -4.43 -8.17
C THR A 259 2.39 -5.35 -9.37
N ALA A 260 3.55 -5.25 -10.05
CA ALA A 260 3.82 -6.10 -11.19
C ALA A 260 3.97 -7.58 -10.79
N LEU A 261 4.57 -7.87 -9.63
CA LEU A 261 4.68 -9.23 -9.12
C LEU A 261 3.31 -9.89 -8.88
N GLN A 262 2.29 -9.10 -8.53
CA GLN A 262 0.92 -9.58 -8.34
C GLN A 262 0.13 -9.64 -9.67
N VAL A 263 0.30 -8.64 -10.54
CA VAL A 263 -0.43 -8.54 -11.82
C VAL A 263 0.08 -9.52 -12.88
N VAL A 264 1.40 -9.69 -13.02
CA VAL A 264 2.03 -10.48 -14.09
C VAL A 264 1.50 -11.91 -14.14
N PRO A 265 1.40 -12.67 -13.03
CA PRO A 265 0.83 -14.02 -13.05
C PRO A 265 -0.62 -14.05 -13.54
N ALA A 266 -1.44 -13.08 -13.13
CA ALA A 266 -2.84 -13.00 -13.55
C ALA A 266 -2.95 -12.70 -15.05
N VAL A 267 -2.17 -11.74 -15.56
CA VAL A 267 -2.17 -11.37 -17.00
C VAL A 267 -1.61 -12.51 -17.87
N ALA A 268 -0.53 -13.15 -17.44
CA ALA A 268 0.12 -14.24 -18.19
C ALA A 268 -0.81 -15.41 -18.46
N LYS A 269 -1.79 -15.66 -17.57
CA LYS A 269 -2.77 -16.74 -17.73
C LYS A 269 -3.74 -16.51 -18.89
N TYR A 270 -3.99 -15.26 -19.27
CA TYR A 270 -5.03 -14.92 -20.25
C TYR A 270 -4.50 -14.21 -21.50
N ALA A 271 -3.36 -13.53 -21.45
CA ALA A 271 -2.82 -12.82 -22.62
C ALA A 271 -2.24 -13.78 -23.67
N LYS A 272 -2.40 -13.45 -24.96
CA LYS A 272 -1.74 -14.18 -26.06
C LYS A 272 -0.21 -14.14 -25.96
N GLU A 273 0.31 -12.98 -25.59
CA GLU A 273 1.73 -12.75 -25.35
C GLU A 273 1.87 -11.71 -24.24
N LEU A 274 2.81 -11.92 -23.30
CA LEU A 274 3.12 -10.97 -22.25
C LEU A 274 4.58 -10.54 -22.33
N LEU A 275 4.79 -9.23 -22.44
CA LEU A 275 6.10 -8.58 -22.42
C LEU A 275 6.25 -7.81 -21.11
N VAL A 276 7.26 -8.15 -20.30
CA VAL A 276 7.56 -7.45 -19.04
C VAL A 276 8.80 -6.59 -19.21
N PHE A 277 8.62 -5.27 -19.15
CA PHE A 277 9.69 -4.29 -19.31
C PHE A 277 10.30 -3.95 -17.94
N GLN A 278 11.46 -4.54 -17.67
CA GLN A 278 12.18 -4.39 -16.41
C GLN A 278 13.30 -3.36 -16.52
N ARG A 279 13.30 -2.38 -15.61
CA ARG A 279 14.47 -1.52 -15.38
C ARG A 279 15.33 -1.96 -14.19
N THR A 280 14.70 -2.49 -13.14
CA THR A 280 15.39 -2.99 -11.96
C THR A 280 14.61 -4.18 -11.41
N PRO A 281 15.21 -5.37 -11.27
CA PRO A 281 14.52 -6.51 -10.70
C PRO A 281 14.14 -6.25 -9.23
N SER A 282 12.94 -6.70 -8.84
CA SER A 282 12.59 -6.79 -7.43
C SER A 282 13.26 -8.00 -6.79
N THR A 283 13.63 -7.88 -5.52
CA THR A 283 13.97 -9.04 -4.71
C THR A 283 12.69 -9.76 -4.34
N VAL A 284 12.49 -10.97 -4.85
CA VAL A 284 11.28 -11.77 -4.64
C VAL A 284 11.58 -12.84 -3.60
N ASN A 285 10.69 -12.99 -2.61
CA ASN A 285 10.75 -14.05 -1.61
C ASN A 285 9.41 -14.79 -1.55
N VAL A 286 9.40 -15.93 -0.86
CA VAL A 286 8.21 -16.76 -0.66
C VAL A 286 7.13 -15.94 0.05
N ARG A 287 5.90 -16.03 -0.45
CA ARG A 287 4.75 -15.38 0.19
C ARG A 287 4.18 -16.23 1.32
N GLY A 288 4.05 -17.54 1.12
CA GLY A 288 3.47 -18.42 2.13
C GLY A 288 2.00 -18.10 2.44
N GLN A 289 1.24 -17.77 1.38
CA GLN A 289 -0.19 -17.51 1.46
C GLN A 289 -0.94 -18.78 1.87
N ARG A 290 -1.96 -18.60 2.72
CA ARG A 290 -2.83 -19.68 3.21
C ARG A 290 -4.13 -19.09 3.74
N GLU A 291 -5.17 -19.90 3.76
CA GLU A 291 -6.37 -19.62 4.54
C GLU A 291 -6.01 -19.58 6.03
N THR A 292 -6.73 -18.76 6.78
CA THR A 292 -6.52 -18.67 8.22
C THR A 292 -7.24 -19.84 8.92
N PRO A 293 -6.53 -20.64 9.74
CA PRO A 293 -7.20 -21.63 10.58
C PRO A 293 -8.02 -20.96 11.70
N PRO A 294 -9.11 -21.59 12.19
CA PRO A 294 -10.00 -20.99 13.19
C PRO A 294 -9.32 -20.61 14.51
N ASP A 295 -8.22 -21.26 14.86
CA ASP A 295 -7.45 -21.08 16.10
C ASP A 295 -6.21 -20.19 15.93
N HIS A 296 -6.06 -19.50 14.78
CA HIS A 296 -4.86 -18.70 14.47
C HIS A 296 -4.56 -17.61 15.52
N VAL A 297 -5.61 -16.97 16.04
CA VAL A 297 -5.56 -16.02 17.16
C VAL A 297 -6.82 -16.16 18.01
N ASP A 298 -6.69 -16.00 19.33
CA ASP A 298 -7.85 -15.82 20.20
C ASP A 298 -8.38 -14.39 20.04
N LEU A 299 -9.41 -14.23 19.19
CA LEU A 299 -10.05 -12.94 18.94
C LEU A 299 -10.71 -12.33 20.18
N THR A 300 -11.00 -13.13 21.21
CA THR A 300 -11.68 -12.68 22.42
C THR A 300 -10.72 -12.07 23.44
N ARG A 301 -9.41 -12.35 23.32
CA ARG A 301 -8.39 -11.85 24.25
C ARG A 301 -8.11 -10.36 24.00
N PRO A 302 -8.43 -9.44 24.93
CA PRO A 302 -8.19 -8.02 24.72
C PRO A 302 -6.71 -7.70 24.45
N GLY A 303 -6.45 -6.87 23.44
CA GLY A 303 -5.11 -6.42 23.08
C GLY A 303 -4.28 -7.41 22.26
N TRP A 304 -4.86 -8.55 21.83
CA TRP A 304 -4.15 -9.55 21.03
C TRP A 304 -3.52 -8.95 19.77
N GLN A 305 -4.20 -7.99 19.13
CA GLN A 305 -3.76 -7.40 17.89
C GLN A 305 -2.59 -6.45 18.12
N ARG A 306 -2.68 -5.64 19.19
CA ARG A 306 -1.59 -4.75 19.61
C ARG A 306 -0.34 -5.53 19.97
N GLU A 307 -0.48 -6.62 20.73
CA GLU A 307 0.63 -7.51 21.09
C GLU A 307 1.30 -8.10 19.83
N ARG A 308 0.50 -8.61 18.89
CA ARG A 308 1.02 -9.18 17.64
C ARG A 308 1.75 -8.14 16.78
N ARG A 309 1.20 -6.92 16.67
CA ARG A 309 1.87 -5.79 15.98
C ARG A 309 3.19 -5.42 16.66
N PHE A 310 3.20 -5.34 17.99
CA PHE A 310 4.39 -5.03 18.75
C PHE A 310 5.48 -6.09 18.53
N ASN A 311 5.13 -7.37 18.62
CA ASN A 311 6.04 -8.48 18.34
C ASN A 311 6.69 -8.39 16.95
N PHE A 312 5.88 -8.16 15.91
CA PHE A 312 6.38 -8.00 14.54
C PHE A 312 7.33 -6.81 14.40
N GLN A 313 6.96 -5.65 14.96
CA GLN A 313 7.79 -4.44 14.91
C GLN A 313 9.08 -4.60 15.69
N SER A 314 9.06 -5.28 16.84
CA SER A 314 10.24 -5.60 17.63
C SER A 314 11.22 -6.44 16.80
N LEU A 315 10.75 -7.52 16.18
CA LEU A 315 11.58 -8.39 15.34
C LEU A 315 12.17 -7.63 14.14
N LEU A 316 11.37 -6.80 13.45
CA LEU A 316 11.85 -5.96 12.35
C LEU A 316 12.87 -4.91 12.79
N SER A 317 12.81 -4.47 14.04
CA SER A 317 13.77 -3.54 14.64
C SER A 317 15.00 -4.23 15.23
N GLY A 318 15.13 -5.56 15.07
CA GLY A 318 16.23 -6.35 15.63
C GLY A 318 16.12 -6.61 17.14
N ILE A 319 14.98 -6.32 17.75
CA ILE A 319 14.71 -6.61 19.16
C ILE A 319 14.23 -8.06 19.27
N ALA A 320 14.98 -8.89 20.00
CA ALA A 320 14.66 -10.29 20.18
C ALA A 320 13.30 -10.48 20.87
N GLN A 321 12.58 -11.53 20.46
CA GLN A 321 11.31 -11.96 21.04
C GLN A 321 11.37 -13.46 21.32
N ASN A 322 10.67 -13.92 22.37
CA ASN A 322 10.64 -15.35 22.73
C ASN A 322 9.93 -16.20 21.67
N ARG A 323 8.99 -15.61 20.94
CA ARG A 323 8.23 -16.25 19.87
C ARG A 323 8.04 -15.25 18.74
N ASP A 324 8.18 -15.72 17.51
CA ASP A 324 7.75 -14.99 16.33
C ASP A 324 6.29 -15.35 16.02
N HIS A 325 5.39 -14.42 16.27
CA HIS A 325 3.96 -14.64 16.04
C HIS A 325 3.62 -14.65 14.56
N VAL A 326 4.28 -13.80 13.76
CA VAL A 326 4.01 -13.66 12.32
C VAL A 326 4.71 -14.78 11.57
N ASN A 327 6.00 -15.03 11.83
CA ASN A 327 6.82 -16.10 11.26
C ASN A 327 6.69 -16.22 9.74
N ASP A 328 6.98 -15.12 9.03
CA ASP A 328 7.00 -15.07 7.58
C ASP A 328 8.35 -14.57 7.06
N SER A 329 8.46 -14.37 5.76
CA SER A 329 9.71 -13.94 5.15
C SER A 329 10.18 -12.55 5.60
N TRP A 330 9.31 -11.69 6.15
CA TRP A 330 9.75 -10.41 6.71
C TRP A 330 10.60 -10.61 7.96
N THR A 331 10.11 -11.40 8.92
CA THR A 331 10.82 -11.65 10.17
C THR A 331 12.04 -12.54 9.96
N GLN A 332 11.95 -13.54 9.06
CA GLN A 332 13.08 -14.40 8.71
C GLN A 332 14.19 -13.63 7.99
N PHE A 333 13.85 -12.73 7.07
CA PHE A 333 14.82 -11.90 6.39
C PHE A 333 15.56 -10.99 7.38
N THR A 334 14.84 -10.33 8.28
CA THR A 334 15.46 -9.48 9.30
C THR A 334 16.33 -10.30 10.26
N ALA A 335 15.88 -11.48 10.67
CA ALA A 335 16.69 -12.37 11.50
C ALA A 335 17.99 -12.79 10.82
N ALA A 336 17.98 -13.01 9.49
CA ALA A 336 19.18 -13.32 8.72
C ALA A 336 20.15 -12.13 8.57
N LEU A 337 19.65 -10.90 8.67
CA LEU A 337 20.47 -9.68 8.67
C LEU A 337 20.99 -9.30 10.06
N ALA A 338 20.37 -9.82 11.12
CA ALA A 338 20.80 -9.56 12.49
C ALA A 338 22.17 -10.21 12.74
N PRO A 339 23.09 -9.54 13.45
CA PRO A 339 24.33 -10.17 13.85
C PRO A 339 24.03 -11.43 14.68
N PRO A 340 24.80 -12.52 14.49
CA PRO A 340 24.57 -13.75 15.24
C PRO A 340 24.67 -13.48 16.74
N LYS A 341 23.71 -14.00 17.52
CA LYS A 341 23.71 -13.86 18.98
C LYS A 341 25.03 -14.42 19.54
N ALA A 342 25.55 -13.79 20.59
CA ALA A 342 26.77 -14.27 21.27
C ALA A 342 26.67 -15.74 21.69
N GLU A 343 25.49 -16.21 22.08
CA GLU A 343 25.21 -17.62 22.42
C GLU A 343 25.28 -18.56 21.20
N VAL A 344 24.83 -18.11 20.03
CA VAL A 344 24.90 -18.89 18.77
C VAL A 344 26.34 -18.93 18.28
N VAL A 345 27.08 -17.83 18.45
CA VAL A 345 28.52 -17.78 18.17
C VAL A 345 29.27 -18.68 19.15
N ALA A 346 28.98 -18.62 20.45
CA ALA A 346 29.59 -19.46 21.47
C ALA A 346 29.33 -20.95 21.21
N ALA A 347 28.08 -21.34 20.93
CA ALA A 347 27.73 -22.71 20.58
C ALA A 347 28.43 -23.20 19.29
N LYS A 348 28.55 -22.35 18.26
CA LYS A 348 29.33 -22.68 17.05
C LYS A 348 30.84 -22.82 17.32
N LEU A 349 31.35 -22.09 18.31
CA LEU A 349 32.75 -22.14 18.75
C LEU A 349 32.99 -23.22 19.83
N GLY A 350 31.97 -24.02 20.17
CA GLY A 350 32.06 -25.05 21.20
C GLY A 350 32.29 -24.51 22.62
N ARG A 351 31.79 -23.30 22.92
CA ARG A 351 31.92 -22.61 24.20
C ARG A 351 30.60 -22.47 24.93
#